data_AF-A0A4Q5RP51-F1
#
_entry.id   AF-A0A4Q5RP51-F1
#
_cell.length_a   1.000
_cell.length_b   1.000
_cell.length_c   1.000
_cell.angle_alpha   90.00
_cell.angle_beta   90.00
_cell.angle_gamma   90.00
#
_symmetry.space_group_name_H-M   'P 1'
#
loop_
_entity.id
_entity.type
_entity.pdbx_description
1 polymer ?
#
loop_
_entity_poly.entity_id
_entity_poly.type
_entity_poly.pdbx_seq_one_letter_code
_entity_poly.pdbx_strand_id
1 'polypeptide(L)' 'ANGAERRGYDQQMYVERMTHLGFPQSTYTVPKDGYFALGDNSFNSLDSRAWGPAPERNIMGRGVLVYWPFTSHWGRIR' A
#
# COMPACT_ATOMS: atom_id res chain seq x y z
N ALA A 1 20.76 25.38 -16.70
CA ALA A 1 19.34 25.55 -17.02
C ALA A 1 18.87 24.21 -17.59
N ASN A 2 18.02 23.38 -16.98
CA ASN A 2 16.90 23.56 -16.05
C ASN A 2 16.90 22.33 -15.09
N GLY A 3 16.67 22.41 -13.78
CA GLY A 3 15.58 23.11 -13.12
C GLY A 3 14.49 22.10 -12.76
N ALA A 4 14.69 21.33 -11.68
CA ALA A 4 13.63 20.83 -10.79
C ALA A 4 14.27 20.01 -9.65
N GLU A 5 13.84 20.30 -8.43
CA GLU A 5 14.32 19.81 -7.14
C GLU A 5 14.54 18.30 -7.04
N ARG A 6 15.79 17.92 -6.76
CA ARG A 6 16.09 16.63 -6.09
C ARG A 6 15.75 16.75 -4.60
N ARG A 7 14.47 16.88 -4.27
CA ARG A 7 13.95 16.67 -2.91
C ARG A 7 13.01 15.46 -2.92
N GLY A 8 13.53 14.32 -3.35
CA GLY A 8 12.86 13.03 -3.18
C GLY A 8 13.56 12.30 -2.05
N TYR A 9 12.85 12.08 -0.94
CA TYR A 9 13.33 11.27 0.18
C TYR A 9 13.92 9.94 -0.32
N ASP A 10 15.05 9.59 0.28
CA ASP A 10 15.95 8.48 0.01
C ASP A 10 15.27 7.21 -0.57
N GLN A 11 15.38 7.00 -1.88
CA GLN A 11 14.89 5.79 -2.55
C GLN A 11 15.61 4.52 -2.03
N GLN A 12 16.76 4.67 -1.38
CA GLN A 12 17.60 3.55 -0.95
C GLN A 12 16.98 2.79 0.23
N MET A 13 16.26 3.46 1.14
CA MET A 13 15.52 2.81 2.23
C MET A 13 14.28 2.01 1.78
N TYR A 14 13.70 2.31 0.62
CA TYR A 14 12.52 1.61 0.10
C TYR A 14 12.83 0.24 -0.47
N VAL A 15 13.97 0.12 -1.15
CA VAL A 15 14.36 -1.10 -1.86
C VAL A 15 14.70 -2.22 -0.87
N GLU A 16 15.23 -1.91 0.31
CA GLU A 16 15.68 -2.92 1.27
C GLU A 16 14.54 -3.66 1.98
N ARG A 17 13.36 -3.03 2.14
CA ARG A 17 12.22 -3.65 2.84
C ARG A 17 11.19 -4.31 1.90
N MET A 18 11.21 -3.98 0.60
CA MET A 18 10.19 -4.43 -0.36
C MET A 18 10.70 -5.59 -1.21
N THR A 19 10.43 -6.81 -0.75
CA THR A 19 10.85 -8.05 -1.41
C THR A 19 10.00 -8.42 -2.63
N HIS A 20 8.76 -7.95 -2.72
CA HIS A 20 7.80 -8.44 -3.73
C HIS A 20 7.54 -7.46 -4.89
N LEU A 21 7.80 -6.15 -4.72
CA LEU A 21 7.68 -5.08 -5.72
C LEU A 21 8.62 -3.90 -5.42
N GLY A 22 9.91 -4.17 -5.21
CA GLY A 22 10.88 -3.15 -4.77
C GLY A 22 11.33 -2.14 -5.82
N PHE A 23 11.03 -2.38 -7.11
CA PHE A 23 11.46 -1.50 -8.21
C PHE A 23 10.28 -1.13 -9.13
N PRO A 24 10.36 0.03 -9.82
CA PRO A 24 9.28 0.48 -10.71
C PRO A 24 8.89 -0.52 -11.82
N GLN A 25 9.84 -1.35 -12.27
CA GLN A 25 9.64 -2.35 -13.32
C GLN A 25 9.25 -3.73 -12.77
N SER A 26 9.19 -3.91 -11.44
CA SER A 26 8.82 -5.18 -10.84
C SER A 26 7.36 -5.52 -11.13
N THR A 27 7.09 -6.80 -11.36
CA THR A 27 5.73 -7.34 -11.53
C THR A 27 5.54 -8.49 -10.57
N TYR A 28 4.37 -8.59 -9.97
CA TYR A 28 4.00 -9.67 -9.06
C TYR A 28 2.69 -10.31 -9.52
N THR A 29 2.67 -11.64 -9.66
CA THR A 29 1.45 -12.39 -9.97
C THR A 29 0.83 -12.91 -8.68
N VAL A 30 -0.39 -12.49 -8.38
CA VAL A 30 -1.10 -12.88 -7.17
C VAL A 30 -1.66 -14.30 -7.32
N PRO A 31 -1.46 -15.19 -6.33
CA PRO A 31 -2.06 -16.53 -6.36
C PRO A 31 -3.59 -16.47 -6.24
N LYS A 32 -4.26 -17.51 -6.73
CA LYS A 32 -5.73 -17.59 -6.84
C LYS A 32 -6.47 -17.27 -5.53
N ASP A 33 -5.99 -17.80 -4.40
CA ASP A 33 -6.65 -17.67 -3.09
C ASP A 33 -5.95 -16.62 -2.21
N GLY A 34 -5.41 -15.58 -2.83
CA GLY A 34 -4.64 -14.53 -2.18
C GLY A 34 -5.02 -13.12 -2.64
N TYR A 35 -4.75 -12.16 -1.76
CA TYR A 35 -4.95 -10.74 -2.00
C TYR A 35 -3.63 -9.99 -1.83
N PHE A 36 -3.31 -9.12 -2.78
CA PHE A 36 -2.18 -8.21 -2.65
C PHE A 36 -2.68 -6.87 -2.11
N ALA A 37 -2.47 -6.62 -0.82
CA ALA A 37 -2.96 -5.43 -0.13
C ALA A 37 -1.95 -4.29 -0.27
N LEU A 38 -2.45 -3.09 -0.59
CA LEU A 38 -1.66 -1.86 -0.70
C LEU A 38 -2.29 -0.77 0.17
N GLY A 39 -1.46 -0.10 0.96
CA GLY A 39 -1.87 1.08 1.72
C GLY A 39 -1.87 2.33 0.84
N ASP A 40 -2.84 3.20 1.09
CA ASP A 40 -2.98 4.53 0.48
C ASP A 40 -1.80 5.45 0.84
N ASN A 41 -1.33 5.40 2.09
CA ASN A 41 -0.07 6.00 2.50
C ASN A 41 1.09 5.09 2.07
N SER A 42 1.28 4.96 0.75
CA SER A 42 2.16 3.97 0.13
C SER A 42 3.62 4.08 0.58
N PHE A 43 4.03 5.27 1.04
CA PHE A 43 5.36 5.52 1.57
C PHE A 43 5.53 4.96 3.00
N ASN A 44 4.50 5.03 3.83
CA ASN A 44 4.56 4.62 5.23
C ASN A 44 3.70 3.38 5.53
N SER A 45 3.48 2.53 4.54
CA SER A 45 2.68 1.33 4.65
C SER A 45 3.57 0.09 4.60
N LEU A 46 3.54 -0.69 5.68
CA LEU A 46 4.09 -2.05 5.68
C LEU A 46 3.02 -2.99 5.14
N ASP A 47 2.94 -3.12 3.82
CA ASP A 47 1.92 -3.89 3.12
C ASP A 47 2.51 -5.03 2.27
N SER A 48 1.73 -5.60 1.34
CA SER A 48 2.12 -6.79 0.59
C SER A 48 3.41 -6.65 -0.21
N ARG A 49 3.87 -5.41 -0.46
CA ARG A 49 5.20 -5.16 -1.05
C ARG A 49 6.34 -5.70 -0.18
N ALA A 50 6.14 -5.74 1.14
CA ALA A 50 7.11 -6.22 2.13
C ALA A 50 6.85 -7.67 2.59
N TRP A 51 5.58 -8.02 2.88
CA TRP A 51 5.23 -9.33 3.48
C TRP A 51 4.51 -10.31 2.54
N GLY A 52 4.30 -9.95 1.27
CA GLY A 52 3.65 -10.81 0.27
C GLY A 52 2.11 -10.78 0.33
N PRO A 53 1.41 -11.67 -0.39
CA PRO A 53 -0.05 -11.66 -0.46
C PRO A 53 -0.71 -12.22 0.82
N ALA A 54 -1.83 -11.63 1.22
CA ALA A 54 -2.67 -12.11 2.31
C ALA A 54 -3.57 -13.27 1.82
N PRO A 55 -3.61 -14.42 2.51
CA PRO A 55 -4.55 -15.50 2.17
C PRO A 55 -6.01 -15.06 2.30
N GLU A 56 -6.89 -15.51 1.41
CA GLU A 56 -8.33 -15.18 1.42
C GLU A 56 -8.99 -15.44 2.77
N ARG A 57 -8.65 -16.56 3.43
CA ARG A 57 -9.16 -16.91 4.77
C ARG A 57 -8.91 -15.87 5.86
N ASN A 58 -7.95 -14.95 5.66
CA ASN A 58 -7.65 -13.89 6.61
C ASN A 58 -8.49 -12.62 6.35
N ILE A 59 -9.26 -12.58 5.27
CA ILE A 59 -10.08 -11.42 4.90
C ILE A 59 -11.44 -11.50 5.59
N MET A 60 -11.71 -10.56 6.48
CA MET A 60 -12.99 -10.48 7.20
C MET A 60 -14.10 -9.79 6.40
N GLY A 61 -13.75 -8.85 5.52
CA GLY A 61 -14.74 -8.11 4.72
C GLY A 61 -14.26 -6.73 4.27
N ARG A 62 -15.19 -5.94 3.71
CA ARG A 62 -14.95 -4.58 3.25
C ARG A 62 -15.36 -3.57 4.33
N GLY A 63 -14.51 -2.56 4.58
CA GLY A 63 -14.90 -1.41 5.38
C GLY A 63 -15.96 -0.59 4.65
N VAL A 64 -17.06 -0.27 5.33
CA VAL A 64 -18.21 0.44 4.72
C VAL A 64 -18.55 1.77 5.39
N LEU A 65 -17.98 2.04 6.57
CA LEU A 65 -18.34 3.17 7.42
C LEU A 65 -17.09 3.72 8.13
N VAL A 66 -16.92 5.04 8.08
CA VAL A 66 -16.04 5.76 9.00
C VAL A 66 -16.85 6.08 10.25
N TYR A 67 -16.62 5.32 11.32
CA TYR A 67 -17.33 5.51 12.58
C TYR A 67 -16.82 6.74 13.36
N TRP A 68 -15.52 7.05 13.28
CA TRP A 68 -14.88 8.12 14.04
C TRP A 68 -13.73 8.76 13.23
N PRO A 69 -13.44 10.08 13.37
CA PRO A 69 -14.17 11.09 14.16
C PRO A 69 -15.45 11.59 13.49
N PHE A 70 -16.32 12.24 14.27
CA PHE A 70 -17.55 12.89 13.77
C PHE A 70 -17.25 14.21 13.06
N THR A 71 -16.58 14.12 11.90
CA THR A 71 -16.26 15.26 11.03
C THR A 71 -16.95 15.12 9.66
N SER A 72 -16.57 15.94 8.68
CA SER A 72 -17.06 15.86 7.30
C SER A 72 -16.80 14.50 6.62
N HIS A 73 -15.89 13.68 7.16
CA HIS A 73 -15.58 12.35 6.65
C HIS A 73 -16.37 11.22 7.34
N TRP A 74 -17.16 11.55 8.38
CA TRP A 74 -18.00 10.57 9.05
C TRP A 74 -19.11 10.07 8.12
N GLY A 75 -19.40 8.77 8.20
CA GLY A 75 -20.46 8.14 7.43
C GLY A 75 -19.96 7.11 6.43
N ARG A 76 -20.77 6.84 5.41
CA ARG A 76 -20.53 5.73 4.46
C ARG A 76 -19.31 6.00 3.58
N ILE A 77 -18.40 5.04 3.51
CA ILE A 77 -17.29 5.06 2.55
C ILE A 77 -17.89 4.98 1.13
N ARG A 78 -17.52 5.91 0.25
CA ARG A 78 -17.99 6.01 -1.14
C ARG A 78 -16.82 5.96 -2.11
#